data_AF-A0A349Q2Y3-F1
#
_entry.id   AF-A0A349Q2Y3-F1
#
_cell.length_a   1.000
_cell.length_b   1.000
_cell.length_c   1.000
_cell.angle_alpha   90.00
_cell.angle_beta   90.00
_cell.angle_gamma   90.00
#
_symmetry.space_group_name_H-M   'P 1'
#
loop_
_entity.id
_entity.type
_entity.pdbx_description
1 polymer ?
#
loop_
_entity_poly.entity_id
_entity_poly.type
_entity_poly.pdbx_seq_one_letter_code
_entity_poly.pdbx_strand_id
1 'polypeptide(L)'
;MEIKSKPEGDIEKIDKTTSYQLPNRFKIIGLILFIVSFFSVPLISIYLENNKYQDLFQRIGSTVIILSLLIIAISKEKVEDELIAKIRMQSYHYAVIATVIGYLSLPFIFYIISFSFSKTPKMEAIKDIPIFGVLLCTQILTFRKLKKAYNE
;
A
#
# COMPACT_ATOMS: atom_id res chain seq x y z
N MET A 1 36.34 -24.86 25.97
CA MET A 1 34.99 -25.36 25.69
C MET A 1 34.49 -24.59 24.47
N GLU A 2 34.57 -25.20 23.29
CA GLU A 2 34.21 -24.56 22.02
C GLU A 2 32.70 -24.31 21.95
N ILE A 3 32.29 -23.05 21.82
CA ILE A 3 30.93 -22.70 21.43
C ILE A 3 30.89 -22.77 19.90
N LYS A 4 30.66 -23.99 19.39
CA LYS A 4 30.49 -24.27 17.96
C LYS A 4 29.21 -23.62 17.40
N SER A 5 29.39 -22.57 16.60
CA SER A 5 28.90 -22.47 15.21
C SER A 5 27.52 -23.04 14.88
N LYS A 6 26.44 -22.55 15.50
CA LYS A 6 25.06 -22.96 15.16
C LYS A 6 24.08 -21.89 14.64
N PRO A 7 24.36 -20.56 14.56
CA PRO A 7 23.37 -19.64 14.00
C PRO A 7 23.38 -19.55 12.47
N GLU A 8 24.51 -19.82 11.80
CA GLU A 8 24.67 -19.54 10.35
C GLU A 8 23.73 -20.38 9.47
N GLY A 9 23.57 -21.67 9.76
CA GLY A 9 22.71 -22.55 8.96
C GLY A 9 21.21 -22.30 9.13
N ASP A 10 20.79 -21.70 10.25
CA ASP A 10 19.39 -21.32 10.48
C ASP A 10 19.07 -19.96 9.86
N ILE A 11 20.02 -19.01 9.87
CA ILE A 11 19.89 -17.71 9.18
C ILE A 11 19.83 -17.92 7.66
N GLU A 12 20.69 -18.77 7.08
CA GLU A 12 20.67 -19.09 5.62
C GLU A 12 19.33 -19.69 5.16
N LYS A 13 18.69 -20.51 6.00
CA LYS A 13 17.39 -21.11 5.68
C LYS A 13 16.26 -20.09 5.70
N ILE A 14 16.29 -19.13 6.64
CA ILE A 14 15.32 -18.03 6.69
C ILE A 14 15.42 -17.20 5.41
N ASP A 15 16.65 -16.88 4.97
CA ASP A 15 16.89 -16.07 3.79
C ASP A 15 16.46 -16.75 2.48
N LYS A 16 16.51 -18.09 2.43
CA LYS A 16 16.02 -18.85 1.27
C LYS A 16 14.49 -18.79 1.10
N THR A 17 13.75 -18.58 2.20
CA THR A 17 12.27 -18.55 2.19
C THR A 17 11.66 -17.17 1.95
N THR A 18 12.44 -16.09 2.10
CA THR A 18 11.99 -14.69 1.87
C THR A 18 11.94 -14.30 0.38
N SER A 19 12.40 -15.17 -0.54
CA SER A 19 12.49 -14.89 -1.99
C SER A 19 11.18 -15.11 -2.79
N TYR A 20 10.00 -15.05 -2.16
CA TYR A 20 8.69 -15.11 -2.84
C TYR A 20 8.23 -13.77 -3.45
N GLN A 21 9.16 -12.85 -3.73
CA GLN A 21 8.84 -11.58 -4.38
C GLN A 21 8.55 -11.77 -5.88
N LEU A 22 7.58 -11.01 -6.41
CA LEU A 22 7.21 -11.10 -7.83
C LEU A 22 8.35 -10.61 -8.74
N PRO A 23 8.53 -11.19 -9.94
CA PRO A 23 9.50 -10.68 -10.92
C PRO A 23 9.28 -9.20 -11.26
N ASN A 24 10.35 -8.46 -11.56
CA ASN A 24 10.28 -7.01 -11.85
C ASN A 24 9.30 -6.62 -12.98
N ARG A 25 8.99 -7.55 -13.92
CA ARG A 25 7.97 -7.34 -14.97
C ARG A 25 6.59 -7.00 -14.39
N PHE A 26 6.25 -7.57 -13.24
CA PHE A 26 4.96 -7.34 -12.57
C PHE A 26 4.80 -5.92 -12.02
N LYS A 27 5.89 -5.18 -11.80
CA LYS A 27 5.81 -3.78 -11.37
C LYS A 27 5.14 -2.89 -12.42
N ILE A 28 5.46 -3.12 -13.70
CA ILE A 28 4.84 -2.40 -14.83
C ILE A 28 3.40 -2.85 -15.02
N ILE A 29 3.14 -4.16 -14.93
CA ILE A 29 1.79 -4.73 -15.06
C ILE A 29 0.86 -4.15 -13.98
N GLY A 30 1.33 -4.14 -12.72
CA GLY A 30 0.60 -3.55 -11.60
C GLY A 30 0.36 -2.06 -11.79
N LEU A 31 1.33 -1.30 -12.33
CA LEU A 31 1.15 0.12 -12.62
C LEU A 31 0.07 0.36 -13.69
N ILE A 32 0.09 -0.39 -14.79
CA ILE A 32 -0.91 -0.28 -15.85
C ILE A 32 -2.29 -0.63 -15.28
N LEU A 33 -2.40 -1.73 -14.53
CA LEU A 33 -3.65 -2.17 -13.91
C LEU A 33 -4.19 -1.13 -12.91
N PHE A 34 -3.31 -0.50 -12.13
CA PHE A 34 -3.66 0.58 -11.22
C PHE A 34 -4.22 1.78 -11.97
N ILE A 35 -3.54 2.25 -13.00
CA ILE A 35 -3.98 3.41 -13.80
C ILE A 35 -5.34 3.14 -14.43
N VAL A 36 -5.51 2.00 -15.09
CA VAL A 36 -6.79 1.62 -15.72
C VAL A 36 -7.92 1.59 -14.69
N SER A 37 -7.69 0.94 -13.54
CA SER A 37 -8.71 0.79 -12.51
C SER A 37 -9.04 2.12 -11.80
N PHE A 38 -8.03 2.96 -11.59
CA PHE A 38 -8.17 4.26 -10.95
C PHE A 38 -9.07 5.20 -11.77
N PHE A 39 -8.92 5.19 -13.10
CA PHE A 39 -9.82 5.94 -13.97
C PHE A 39 -11.16 5.25 -14.17
N SER A 40 -11.23 3.91 -14.26
CA SER A 40 -12.50 3.23 -14.53
C SER A 40 -13.53 3.39 -13.41
N VAL A 41 -13.12 3.40 -12.14
CA VAL A 41 -14.04 3.50 -10.99
C VAL A 41 -14.92 4.77 -11.01
N PRO A 42 -14.37 6.00 -11.14
CA PRO A 42 -15.19 7.20 -11.23
C PRO A 42 -16.04 7.22 -12.51
N LEU A 43 -15.53 6.73 -13.65
CA LEU A 43 -16.34 6.62 -14.86
C LEU A 43 -17.57 5.71 -14.64
N ILE A 44 -17.37 4.51 -14.09
CA ILE A 44 -18.45 3.57 -13.75
C ILE A 44 -19.45 4.24 -12.81
N SER A 45 -18.97 4.99 -11.80
CA SER A 45 -19.85 5.68 -10.85
C SER A 45 -20.74 6.73 -11.51
N ILE A 46 -20.27 7.40 -12.57
CA ILE A 46 -21.04 8.40 -13.31
C ILE A 46 -22.01 7.73 -14.29
N TYR A 47 -21.56 6.70 -15.02
CA TYR A 47 -22.37 6.04 -16.05
C TYR A 47 -23.49 5.14 -15.50
N LEU A 48 -23.28 4.52 -14.33
CA LEU A 48 -24.22 3.60 -13.69
C LEU A 48 -25.01 4.27 -12.55
N GLU A 49 -25.07 5.60 -12.52
CA GLU A 49 -25.84 6.34 -11.53
C GLU A 49 -27.30 5.84 -11.52
N ASN A 50 -27.78 5.39 -10.35
CA ASN A 50 -29.10 4.75 -10.10
C ASN A 50 -29.27 3.29 -10.54
N ASN A 51 -28.22 2.59 -10.96
CA ASN A 51 -28.28 1.14 -11.17
C ASN A 51 -28.05 0.36 -9.87
N LYS A 52 -28.83 -0.72 -9.66
CA LYS A 52 -28.68 -1.62 -8.49
C LYS A 52 -27.27 -2.24 -8.39
N TYR A 53 -26.55 -2.34 -9.50
CA TYR A 53 -25.21 -2.94 -9.56
C TYR A 53 -24.06 -1.95 -9.31
N GLN A 54 -24.34 -0.66 -9.16
CA GLN A 54 -23.32 0.39 -8.99
C GLN A 54 -22.35 0.07 -7.84
N ASP A 55 -22.88 -0.25 -6.66
CA ASP A 55 -22.09 -0.54 -5.46
C ASP A 55 -21.16 -1.76 -5.65
N LEU A 56 -21.64 -2.79 -6.36
CA LEU A 56 -20.87 -3.99 -6.63
C LEU A 56 -19.67 -3.68 -7.54
N PHE A 57 -19.89 -2.97 -8.64
CA PHE A 57 -18.82 -2.57 -9.55
C PHE A 57 -17.81 -1.64 -8.88
N GLN A 58 -18.28 -0.69 -8.06
CA GLN A 58 -17.39 0.20 -7.32
C GLN A 58 -16.53 -0.56 -6.31
N ARG A 59 -17.09 -1.56 -5.63
CA ARG A 59 -16.36 -2.40 -4.67
C ARG A 59 -15.35 -3.32 -5.36
N ILE A 60 -15.71 -3.91 -6.49
CA ILE A 60 -14.78 -4.71 -7.31
C ILE A 60 -13.63 -3.82 -7.79
N GLY A 61 -13.93 -2.66 -8.38
CA GLY A 61 -12.90 -1.75 -8.87
C GLY A 61 -11.96 -1.27 -7.77
N SER A 62 -12.49 -0.93 -6.59
CA SER A 62 -11.68 -0.55 -5.42
C SER A 62 -10.77 -1.69 -4.95
N THR A 63 -11.24 -2.94 -5.01
CA THR A 63 -10.45 -4.12 -4.67
C THR A 63 -9.33 -4.34 -5.69
N VAL A 64 -9.61 -4.17 -6.99
CA VAL A 64 -8.60 -4.28 -8.06
C VAL A 64 -7.53 -3.20 -7.92
N ILE A 65 -7.89 -1.98 -7.52
CA ILE A 65 -6.93 -0.92 -7.19
C ILE A 65 -5.97 -1.38 -6.09
N ILE A 66 -6.47 -1.92 -4.99
CA ILE A 66 -5.63 -2.42 -3.89
C ILE A 66 -4.73 -3.57 -4.36
N LEU A 67 -5.29 -4.52 -5.11
CA LEU A 67 -4.54 -5.65 -5.66
C LEU A 67 -3.40 -5.18 -6.58
N SER A 68 -3.67 -4.17 -7.41
CA SER A 68 -2.66 -3.60 -8.31
C SER A 68 -1.52 -2.92 -7.54
N LEU A 69 -1.84 -2.18 -6.47
CA LEU A 69 -0.83 -1.59 -5.58
C LEU A 69 -0.01 -2.66 -4.87
N LEU A 70 -0.64 -3.76 -4.43
CA LEU A 70 0.05 -4.87 -3.79
C LEU A 70 1.05 -5.51 -4.75
N ILE A 71 0.65 -5.76 -6.01
CA ILE A 71 1.53 -6.28 -7.06
C ILE A 71 2.76 -5.38 -7.22
N ILE A 72 2.59 -4.05 -7.25
CA ILE A 72 3.69 -3.10 -7.33
C ILE A 72 4.60 -3.20 -6.09
N ALA A 73 4.02 -3.23 -4.90
CA ALA A 73 4.74 -3.22 -3.62
C ALA A 73 5.60 -4.49 -3.39
N ILE A 74 5.14 -5.65 -3.85
CA ILE A 74 5.85 -6.94 -3.70
C ILE A 74 6.78 -7.27 -4.88
N SER A 75 6.74 -6.49 -5.96
CA SER A 75 7.60 -6.74 -7.13
C SER A 75 9.07 -6.40 -6.84
N LYS A 76 9.97 -7.27 -7.31
CA LYS A 76 11.44 -7.11 -7.26
C LYS A 76 11.90 -5.84 -7.98
N GLU A 77 13.03 -5.30 -7.57
CA GLU A 77 13.79 -4.35 -8.37
C GLU A 77 14.59 -5.06 -9.47
N LYS A 78 15.22 -4.30 -10.37
CA LYS A 78 16.08 -4.88 -11.42
C LYS A 78 17.27 -5.65 -10.83
N VAL A 79 17.83 -5.11 -9.75
CA VAL A 79 18.91 -5.70 -8.95
C VAL A 79 18.40 -5.66 -7.52
N GLU A 80 18.28 -6.81 -6.88
CA GLU A 80 17.79 -6.95 -5.52
C GLU A 80 18.97 -7.30 -4.61
N ASP A 81 19.56 -6.26 -4.02
CA ASP A 81 20.66 -6.39 -3.06
C ASP A 81 20.15 -6.30 -1.62
N GLU A 82 20.99 -6.65 -0.65
CA GLU A 82 20.65 -6.58 0.79
C GLU A 82 20.17 -5.18 1.22
N LEU A 83 20.78 -4.13 0.65
CA LEU A 83 20.37 -2.74 0.89
C LEU A 83 18.93 -2.48 0.42
N ILE A 84 18.54 -2.99 -0.75
CA ILE A 84 17.18 -2.83 -1.28
C ILE A 84 16.17 -3.58 -0.41
N ALA A 85 16.52 -4.78 0.05
CA ALA A 85 15.69 -5.54 0.99
C ALA A 85 15.48 -4.76 2.31
N LYS A 86 16.55 -4.15 2.85
CA LYS A 86 16.49 -3.31 4.06
C LYS A 86 15.64 -2.05 3.84
N ILE A 87 15.82 -1.35 2.73
CA ILE A 87 15.02 -0.17 2.38
C ILE A 87 13.53 -0.55 2.25
N ARG A 88 13.23 -1.69 1.65
CA ARG A 88 11.85 -2.20 1.53
C ARG A 88 11.23 -2.43 2.90
N MET A 89 11.93 -3.11 3.81
CA MET A 89 11.47 -3.36 5.17
C MET A 89 11.23 -2.05 5.94
N GLN A 90 12.16 -1.10 5.86
CA GLN A 90 11.99 0.23 6.47
C GLN A 90 10.79 0.98 5.90
N SER A 91 10.54 0.88 4.60
CA SER A 91 9.39 1.52 3.95
C SER A 91 8.06 0.97 4.44
N TYR A 92 7.97 -0.34 4.66
CA TYR A 92 6.78 -0.95 5.29
C TYR A 92 6.60 -0.46 6.73
N HIS A 93 7.69 -0.32 7.50
CA HIS A 93 7.62 0.19 8.86
C HIS A 93 7.04 1.62 8.90
N TYR A 94 7.59 2.53 8.08
CA TYR A 94 7.06 3.89 7.96
C TYR A 94 5.61 3.91 7.47
N ALA A 95 5.25 3.07 6.50
CA ALA A 95 3.89 3.01 5.98
C ALA A 95 2.87 2.57 7.01
N VAL A 96 3.19 1.55 7.82
CA VAL A 96 2.32 1.09 8.91
C VAL A 96 2.12 2.20 9.93
N ILE A 97 3.20 2.82 10.42
CA ILE A 97 3.13 3.90 11.40
C ILE A 97 2.29 5.07 10.86
N ALA A 98 2.60 5.55 9.66
CA ALA A 98 1.90 6.67 9.05
C ALA A 98 0.41 6.37 8.81
N THR A 99 0.08 5.15 8.39
CA THR A 99 -1.32 4.76 8.14
C THR A 99 -2.10 4.65 9.44
N VAL A 100 -1.52 4.05 10.49
CA VAL A 100 -2.19 3.93 11.80
C VAL A 100 -2.43 5.30 12.40
N ILE A 101 -1.40 6.16 12.44
CA ILE A 101 -1.52 7.54 12.94
C ILE A 101 -2.56 8.31 12.13
N GLY A 102 -2.51 8.21 10.80
CA GLY A 102 -3.45 8.87 9.90
C GLY A 102 -4.90 8.41 10.13
N TYR A 103 -5.12 7.10 10.22
CA TYR A 103 -6.45 6.52 10.46
C TYR A 103 -7.04 6.96 11.81
N LEU A 104 -6.23 6.97 12.88
CA LEU A 104 -6.68 7.46 14.19
C LEU A 104 -6.94 8.97 14.19
N SER A 105 -6.20 9.75 13.41
CA SER A 105 -6.27 11.23 13.43
C SER A 105 -7.35 11.80 12.50
N LEU A 106 -7.62 11.16 11.36
CA LEU A 106 -8.57 11.61 10.34
C LEU A 106 -9.99 11.93 10.84
N PRO A 107 -10.65 11.13 11.71
CA PRO A 107 -12.01 11.44 12.12
C PRO A 107 -12.07 12.71 12.97
N PHE A 108 -11.04 12.99 13.75
CA PHE A 108 -10.91 14.25 14.50
C PHE A 108 -10.70 15.44 13.56
N ILE A 109 -9.86 15.29 12.53
CA ILE A 109 -9.65 16.32 11.51
C ILE A 109 -10.96 16.64 10.79
N PHE A 110 -11.70 15.63 10.32
CA PHE A 110 -12.98 15.84 9.65
C PHE A 110 -14.04 16.45 10.57
N TYR A 111 -14.03 16.08 11.85
CA TYR A 111 -14.91 16.69 12.84
C TYR A 111 -14.62 18.19 13.03
N ILE A 112 -13.34 18.57 13.17
CA ILE A 112 -12.92 19.97 13.30
C ILE A 112 -13.33 20.79 12.07
N ILE A 113 -13.11 20.24 10.87
CA ILE A 113 -13.53 20.88 9.61
C ILE A 113 -15.05 21.03 9.58
N SER A 114 -15.80 19.97 9.88
CA SER A 114 -17.26 20.00 9.88
C SER A 114 -17.82 20.98 10.90
N PHE A 115 -17.24 21.06 12.09
CA PHE A 115 -17.61 22.03 13.11
C PHE A 115 -17.40 23.47 12.64
N SER A 116 -16.35 23.74 11.87
CA SER A 116 -16.03 25.08 11.38
C SER A 116 -16.93 25.52 10.20
N PHE A 117 -17.48 24.58 9.42
CA PHE A 117 -18.22 24.87 8.18
C PHE A 117 -19.71 24.50 8.20
N SER A 118 -20.17 23.65 9.11
CA SER A 118 -21.54 23.12 9.12
C SER A 118 -22.24 23.27 10.47
N LYS A 119 -23.55 23.59 10.44
CA LYS A 119 -24.36 23.81 11.65
C LYS A 119 -24.74 22.53 12.40
N THR A 120 -24.57 21.36 11.77
CA THR A 120 -24.86 20.04 12.35
C THR A 120 -23.67 19.11 12.12
N PRO A 121 -22.66 19.12 13.00
CA PRO A 121 -21.50 18.26 12.83
C PRO A 121 -21.90 16.79 13.01
N LYS A 122 -21.59 15.95 12.03
CA LYS A 122 -21.73 14.49 12.12
C LYS A 122 -20.34 13.87 12.07
N MET A 123 -20.10 12.89 12.94
CA MET A 123 -18.90 12.05 12.82
C MET A 123 -19.16 11.02 11.73
N GLU A 124 -18.53 11.19 10.58
CA GLU A 124 -18.57 10.19 9.51
C GLU A 124 -17.60 9.05 9.84
N ALA A 125 -18.10 7.82 9.77
CA ALA A 125 -17.26 6.64 9.91
C ALA A 125 -16.35 6.50 8.69
N ILE A 126 -15.06 6.23 8.94
CA ILE A 126 -14.09 5.97 7.88
C ILE A 126 -14.41 4.61 7.26
N LYS A 127 -14.48 4.54 5.91
CA LYS A 127 -14.60 3.28 5.19
C LYS A 127 -13.28 2.48 5.31
N ASP A 128 -13.34 1.16 5.48
CA ASP A 128 -12.15 0.34 5.74
C ASP A 128 -11.26 0.06 4.50
N ILE A 129 -11.88 -0.08 3.33
CA ILE A 129 -11.20 -0.36 2.05
C ILE A 129 -10.07 0.64 1.72
N PRO A 130 -10.21 1.97 1.89
CA PRO A 130 -9.12 2.92 1.60
C PRO A 130 -7.88 2.76 2.49
N ILE A 131 -7.97 2.13 3.67
CA ILE A 131 -6.83 2.02 4.61
C ILE A 131 -5.68 1.22 3.99
N PHE A 132 -5.97 0.06 3.40
CA PHE A 132 -4.96 -0.76 2.71
C PHE A 132 -4.36 -0.02 1.50
N GLY A 133 -5.19 0.74 0.78
CA GLY A 133 -4.72 1.60 -0.31
C GLY A 133 -3.73 2.65 0.18
N VAL A 134 -4.04 3.35 1.27
CA VAL A 134 -3.14 4.35 1.89
C VAL A 134 -1.84 3.70 2.37
N LEU A 135 -1.91 2.53 2.98
CA LEU A 135 -0.73 1.79 3.44
C LEU A 135 0.19 1.45 2.27
N LEU A 136 -0.33 0.82 1.22
CA LEU A 136 0.46 0.40 0.07
C LEU A 136 1.00 1.61 -0.71
N CYS A 137 0.19 2.66 -0.89
CA CYS A 137 0.65 3.91 -1.52
C CYS A 137 1.80 4.54 -0.72
N THR A 138 1.64 4.68 0.60
CA THR A 138 2.68 5.25 1.47
C THR A 138 3.95 4.41 1.43
N GLN A 139 3.83 3.07 1.44
CA GLN A 139 4.95 2.16 1.31
C GLN A 139 5.71 2.36 0.00
N ILE A 140 5.01 2.39 -1.14
CA ILE A 140 5.62 2.58 -2.47
C ILE A 140 6.31 3.94 -2.56
N LEU A 141 5.67 5.00 -2.07
CA LEU A 141 6.24 6.35 -2.09
C LEU A 141 7.49 6.46 -1.21
N THR A 142 7.44 5.89 -0.01
CA THR A 142 8.57 5.90 0.93
C THR A 142 9.73 5.08 0.40
N PHE A 143 9.44 3.91 -0.17
CA PHE A 143 10.44 3.07 -0.82
C PHE A 143 11.16 3.80 -1.96
N ARG A 144 10.41 4.50 -2.82
CA ARG A 144 11.00 5.30 -3.91
C ARG A 144 11.86 6.45 -3.37
N LYS A 145 11.42 7.14 -2.30
CA LYS A 145 12.17 8.23 -1.69
C LYS A 145 13.47 7.75 -1.05
N LEU A 146 13.40 6.70 -0.22
CA LEU A 146 14.58 6.13 0.43
C LEU A 146 15.56 5.57 -0.61
N LYS A 147 15.07 4.81 -1.60
CA LYS A 147 15.90 4.30 -2.69
C LYS A 147 16.63 5.43 -3.42
N LYS A 148 15.96 6.55 -3.69
CA LYS A 148 16.59 7.71 -4.32
C LYS A 148 17.68 8.31 -3.43
N ALA A 149 17.41 8.50 -2.14
CA ALA A 149 18.36 9.09 -1.19
C ALA A 149 19.62 8.24 -0.94
N TYR A 150 19.56 6.92 -1.13
CA TYR A 150 20.72 6.02 -0.99
C TYR A 150 21.50 5.81 -2.30
N ASN A 151 20.91 6.17 -3.44
CA ASN A 151 21.56 6.11 -4.76
C ASN A 151 22.21 7.45 -5.17
N GLU A 152 21.98 8.50 -4.38
CA GLU A 152 22.68 9.81 -4.43
C GLU A 152 23.89 9.77 -3.50
#